data_AF-A0A3L6JKY2-F1
#
_entry.id   AF-A0A3L6JKY2-F1
#
_cell.length_a   1.000
_cell.length_b   1.000
_cell.length_c   1.000
_cell.angle_alpha   90.00
_cell.angle_beta   90.00
_cell.angle_gamma   90.00
#
_symmetry.space_group_name_H-M   'P 1'
#
loop_
_entity.id
_entity.type
_entity.pdbx_description
1 polymer ?
#
loop_
_entity_poly.entity_id
_entity_poly.type
_entity_poly.pdbx_seq_one_letter_code
_entity_poly.pdbx_strand_id
1 'polypeptide(L)'
;MRGLSRELKRIDTKYREIESDLERQRTKRRKDDDELKVVEGVIDPPTLKAVYRLLSRGTLHALYGAISTGKEANVYRGVDPDGKSVAVKIYRVTTAESDFMLEYIVGDPRFKNVKRRHRSLIPMWAMKEYKNLQRFQEAGVRAPRPIAIQRNVLVMEFIGNVDEGVPAPLLKNVRIPSPAETFDEIIGMIDLAYKKAGLVHADLSEYNILWQNGPVFIDVSQSVLVNHENAERYLYRDLENITAYFQKLGVETEDPKVIMKYIVTPGEA
;
A
#
# COMPACT_ATOMS: atom_id res chain seq x y z
N MET A 1 36.44 0.60 22.29
CA MET A 1 35.21 0.38 23.07
C MET A 1 34.62 1.62 23.78
N ARG A 2 35.30 2.78 23.91
CA ARG A 2 34.76 3.98 24.61
C ARG A 2 33.82 4.87 23.77
N GLY A 3 33.78 4.72 22.45
CA GLY A 3 32.94 5.52 21.53
C GLY A 3 31.47 5.08 21.49
N LEU A 4 31.21 3.76 21.40
CA LEU A 4 29.86 3.19 21.36
C LEU A 4 29.00 3.54 22.59
N SER A 5 29.62 3.62 23.77
CA SER A 5 28.94 3.94 25.02
C SER A 5 28.42 5.38 25.08
N ARG A 6 29.11 6.33 24.42
CA ARG A 6 28.66 7.73 24.37
C ARG A 6 27.53 7.94 23.36
N GLU A 7 27.56 7.20 22.26
CA GLU A 7 26.51 7.24 21.25
C GLU A 7 25.21 6.60 21.77
N LEU A 8 25.31 5.47 22.46
CA LEU A 8 24.18 4.84 23.16
C LEU A 8 23.58 5.75 24.25
N LYS A 9 24.41 6.45 25.03
CA LYS A 9 23.93 7.43 26.02
C LYS A 9 23.25 8.63 25.36
N ARG A 10 23.80 9.16 24.26
CA ARG A 10 23.16 10.24 23.49
C ARG A 10 21.81 9.81 22.91
N ILE A 11 21.74 8.57 22.43
CA ILE A 11 20.52 7.98 21.91
C ILE A 11 19.48 7.83 23.03
N ASP A 12 19.86 7.32 24.21
CA ASP A 12 18.98 7.19 25.39
C ASP A 12 18.47 8.53 25.90
N THR A 13 19.33 9.55 25.98
CA THR A 13 18.93 10.91 26.37
C THR A 13 17.93 11.49 25.37
N LYS A 14 18.19 11.33 24.07
CA LYS A 14 17.29 11.79 23.00
C LYS A 14 15.99 10.96 22.97
N TYR A 15 15.99 9.72 23.45
CA TYR A 15 14.77 8.93 23.63
C TYR A 15 13.91 9.48 24.76
N ARG A 16 14.50 9.80 25.92
CA ARG A 16 13.78 10.38 27.07
C ARG A 16 13.24 11.78 26.79
N GLU A 17 13.96 12.59 26.02
CA GLU A 17 13.47 13.90 25.57
C GLU A 17 12.24 13.76 24.68
N ILE A 18 12.26 12.79 23.75
CA ILE A 18 11.12 12.51 22.87
C ILE A 18 9.95 11.92 23.66
N GLU A 19 10.20 11.05 24.63
CA GLU A 19 9.17 10.50 25.52
C GLU A 19 8.53 11.61 26.37
N SER A 20 9.33 12.53 26.91
CA SER A 20 8.83 13.68 27.66
C SER A 20 8.04 14.65 26.78
N ASP A 21 8.50 14.91 25.55
CA ASP A 21 7.76 15.74 24.59
C ASP A 21 6.46 15.06 24.13
N LEU A 22 6.44 13.74 24.00
CA LEU A 22 5.24 12.95 23.71
C LEU A 22 4.25 13.00 24.88
N GLU A 23 4.72 12.89 26.13
CA GLU A 23 3.89 13.05 27.33
C GLU A 23 3.33 14.46 27.46
N ARG A 24 4.12 15.49 27.11
CA ARG A 24 3.68 16.90 27.08
C ARG A 24 2.65 17.16 25.98
N GLN A 25 2.77 16.48 24.83
CA GLN A 25 1.79 16.56 23.74
C GLN A 25 0.49 15.80 24.08
N ARG A 26 0.59 14.64 24.74
CA ARG A 26 -0.55 13.90 25.31
C ARG A 26 -1.36 14.74 26.29
N THR A 27 -0.68 15.42 27.22
CA THR A 27 -1.36 16.26 28.24
C THR A 27 -2.06 17.50 27.67
N LYS A 28 -1.68 17.98 26.48
CA LYS A 28 -2.35 19.09 25.78
C LYS A 28 -3.57 18.68 24.95
N ARG A 29 -3.71 17.41 24.54
CA ARG A 29 -4.84 16.90 23.74
C ARG A 29 -5.77 16.01 24.58
N ARG A 30 -6.39 16.58 25.62
CA ARG A 30 -7.41 15.89 26.43
C ARG A 30 -8.77 15.84 25.70
N LYS A 31 -8.85 15.07 24.61
CA LYS A 31 -10.11 14.52 24.05
C LYS A 31 -9.87 13.39 23.02
N ASP A 32 -8.71 13.37 22.36
CA ASP A 32 -8.36 12.38 21.32
C ASP A 32 -7.60 11.15 21.86
N ASP A 33 -7.36 11.10 23.18
CA ASP A 33 -6.44 10.17 23.84
C ASP A 33 -7.03 8.75 24.00
N ASP A 34 -8.34 8.56 23.79
CA ASP A 34 -8.97 7.24 23.90
C ASP A 34 -8.93 6.45 22.59
N GLU A 35 -8.83 7.10 21.43
CA GLU A 35 -8.80 6.43 20.13
C GLU A 35 -7.40 5.96 19.74
N LEU A 36 -6.36 6.74 20.11
CA LEU A 36 -4.97 6.32 19.92
C LEU A 36 -4.62 5.07 20.75
N LYS A 37 -5.25 4.89 21.92
CA LYS A 37 -5.00 3.74 22.83
C LYS A 37 -5.35 2.39 22.22
N VAL A 38 -6.35 2.30 21.33
CA VAL A 38 -6.70 1.06 20.62
C VAL A 38 -5.55 0.61 19.71
N VAL A 39 -4.77 1.56 19.20
CA VAL A 39 -3.65 1.34 18.27
C VAL A 39 -2.36 0.98 19.01
N GLU A 40 -2.14 1.49 20.22
CA GLU A 40 -0.88 1.33 20.97
C GLU A 40 -0.54 -0.12 21.35
N GLY A 41 -1.53 -1.00 21.54
CA GLY A 41 -1.30 -2.40 21.93
C GLY A 41 -0.74 -3.31 20.83
N VAL A 42 -0.80 -2.90 19.56
CA VAL A 42 -0.47 -3.74 18.39
C VAL A 42 0.77 -3.22 17.63
N ILE A 43 1.25 -2.02 17.96
CA ILE A 43 2.29 -1.30 17.21
C ILE A 43 3.59 -1.22 18.00
N ASP A 44 4.73 -1.57 17.36
CA ASP A 44 6.04 -1.44 17.99
C ASP A 44 6.43 0.03 18.22
N PRO A 45 7.19 0.36 19.30
CA PRO A 45 7.51 1.76 19.63
C PRO A 45 8.14 2.57 18.48
N PRO A 46 9.03 2.01 17.65
CA PRO A 46 9.55 2.72 16.49
C PRO A 46 8.51 3.07 15.42
N THR A 47 7.48 2.24 15.23
CA THR A 47 6.35 2.51 14.33
C THR A 47 5.42 3.56 14.95
N LEU A 48 5.17 3.49 16.27
CA LEU A 48 4.41 4.51 16.98
C LEU A 48 5.06 5.91 16.82
N LYS A 49 6.39 5.97 16.92
CA LYS A 49 7.16 7.21 16.62
C LYS A 49 6.99 7.69 15.17
N ALA A 50 6.79 6.78 14.21
CA ALA A 50 6.52 7.16 12.83
C ALA A 50 5.14 7.81 12.69
N VAL A 51 4.13 7.25 13.33
CA VAL A 51 2.77 7.82 13.40
C VAL A 51 2.78 9.20 14.07
N TYR A 52 3.45 9.34 15.21
CA TYR A 52 3.56 10.64 15.88
C TYR A 52 4.19 11.72 14.98
N ARG A 53 5.20 11.38 14.17
CA ARG A 53 5.77 12.35 13.21
C ARG A 53 4.78 12.78 12.14
N LEU A 54 3.91 11.87 11.68
CA LEU A 54 2.85 12.17 10.72
C LEU A 54 1.83 13.14 11.32
N LEU A 55 1.49 12.95 12.60
CA LEU A 55 0.61 13.84 13.37
C LEU A 55 1.25 15.22 13.58
N SER A 56 2.50 15.26 14.04
CA SER A 56 3.20 16.51 14.36
C SER A 56 3.44 17.40 13.13
N ARG A 57 3.63 16.82 11.94
CA ARG A 57 3.85 17.56 10.70
C ARG A 57 2.56 17.95 9.96
N GLY A 58 1.40 17.62 10.53
CA GLY A 58 0.10 17.92 9.93
C GLY A 58 -0.26 17.08 8.71
N THR A 59 0.34 15.89 8.52
CA THR A 59 -0.15 14.94 7.50
C THR A 59 -1.40 14.20 7.99
N LEU A 60 -1.45 13.91 9.28
CA LEU A 60 -2.59 13.31 9.96
C LEU A 60 -3.03 14.22 11.10
N HIS A 61 -4.34 14.29 11.33
CA HIS A 61 -4.93 14.89 12.51
C HIS A 61 -5.20 13.85 13.60
N ALA A 62 -5.78 12.71 13.19
CA ALA A 62 -6.14 11.59 14.05
C ALA A 62 -5.96 10.23 13.35
N LEU A 63 -5.88 9.16 14.15
CA LEU A 63 -5.81 7.78 13.69
C LEU A 63 -6.82 6.94 14.48
N TYR A 64 -7.73 6.31 13.77
CA TYR A 64 -8.84 5.49 14.28
C TYR A 64 -8.52 3.99 14.14
N GLY A 65 -9.51 3.16 14.45
CA GLY A 65 -9.44 1.70 14.37
C GLY A 65 -9.05 1.13 13.00
N ALA A 66 -8.72 -0.16 13.00
CA ALA A 66 -8.34 -0.88 11.79
C ALA A 66 -9.55 -1.06 10.85
N ILE A 67 -9.35 -0.73 9.58
CA ILE A 67 -10.26 -1.02 8.48
C ILE A 67 -10.06 -2.47 8.01
N SER A 68 -8.79 -2.90 7.97
CA SER A 68 -8.40 -4.24 7.53
C SER A 68 -7.16 -4.71 8.28
N THR A 69 -7.13 -5.98 8.65
CA THR A 69 -5.99 -6.63 9.29
C THR A 69 -5.45 -7.73 8.41
N GLY A 70 -4.17 -7.68 8.07
CA GLY A 70 -3.49 -8.68 7.25
C GLY A 70 -2.26 -9.26 7.95
N LYS A 71 -1.71 -10.32 7.34
CA LYS A 71 -0.48 -10.99 7.81
C LYS A 71 0.74 -10.04 7.74
N GLU A 72 0.79 -9.21 6.71
CA GLU A 72 1.96 -8.36 6.40
C GLU A 72 1.76 -6.89 6.78
N ALA A 73 0.54 -6.39 6.71
CA ALA A 73 0.19 -5.02 7.06
C ALA A 73 -1.23 -4.95 7.63
N ASN A 74 -1.49 -3.91 8.42
CA ASN A 74 -2.84 -3.51 8.78
C ASN A 74 -3.14 -2.16 8.12
N VAL A 75 -4.39 -1.94 7.74
CA VAL A 75 -4.87 -0.65 7.24
C VAL A 75 -5.79 -0.04 8.29
N TYR A 76 -5.51 1.19 8.67
CA TYR A 76 -6.26 1.97 9.65
C TYR A 76 -6.93 3.15 8.97
N ARG A 77 -8.04 3.62 9.54
CA ARG A 77 -8.63 4.90 9.15
C ARG A 77 -7.85 6.02 9.82
N GLY A 78 -7.29 6.93 9.05
CA GLY A 78 -6.79 8.21 9.54
C GLY A 78 -7.75 9.33 9.17
N VAL A 79 -7.55 10.51 9.76
CA VAL A 79 -8.19 11.76 9.34
C VAL A 79 -7.10 12.80 9.09
N ASP A 80 -7.21 13.54 8.01
CA ASP A 80 -6.32 14.64 7.67
C ASP A 80 -6.70 15.94 8.41
N PRO A 81 -5.91 17.04 8.29
CA PRO A 81 -6.24 18.31 8.97
C PRO A 81 -7.59 18.94 8.58
N ASP A 82 -8.13 18.58 7.42
CA ASP A 82 -9.40 19.10 6.90
C ASP A 82 -10.60 18.24 7.34
N GLY A 83 -10.36 17.21 8.16
CA GLY A 83 -11.41 16.32 8.67
C GLY A 83 -11.80 15.21 7.71
N LYS A 84 -11.09 15.03 6.58
CA LYS A 84 -11.39 13.99 5.59
C LYS A 84 -10.65 12.70 5.92
N SER A 85 -11.30 11.57 5.66
CA SER A 85 -10.70 10.25 5.91
C SER A 85 -9.54 9.99 4.94
N VAL A 86 -8.47 9.41 5.48
CA VAL A 86 -7.31 8.89 4.73
C VAL A 86 -7.05 7.43 5.14
N ALA A 87 -6.46 6.63 4.26
CA ALA A 87 -6.05 5.28 4.59
C ALA A 87 -4.60 5.27 5.09
N VAL A 88 -4.37 4.64 6.24
CA VAL A 88 -3.04 4.53 6.87
C VAL A 88 -2.63 3.07 6.93
N LYS A 89 -1.77 2.64 6.00
CA LYS A 89 -1.26 1.27 5.94
C LYS A 89 0.05 1.17 6.73
N ILE A 90 0.06 0.27 7.70
CA ILE A 90 1.19 0.03 8.61
C ILE A 90 1.69 -1.40 8.40
N TYR A 91 2.90 -1.53 7.88
CA TYR A 91 3.54 -2.83 7.68
C TYR A 91 4.10 -3.38 8.99
N ARG A 92 3.86 -4.67 9.23
CA ARG A 92 4.20 -5.36 10.47
C ARG A 92 5.71 -5.63 10.57
N VAL A 93 6.23 -5.26 11.74
CA VAL A 93 7.53 -5.62 12.35
C VAL A 93 8.04 -7.05 12.10
N THR A 94 7.16 -7.97 12.50
CA THR A 94 7.54 -9.25 13.13
C THR A 94 7.17 -10.47 12.28
N THR A 95 6.34 -10.31 11.26
CA THR A 95 5.74 -11.40 10.48
C THR A 95 6.32 -11.54 9.08
N ALA A 96 7.26 -10.68 8.71
CA ALA A 96 7.75 -10.63 7.35
C ALA A 96 8.76 -11.76 7.08
N GLU A 97 8.39 -12.75 6.27
CA GLU A 97 9.32 -13.75 5.74
C GLU A 97 10.26 -13.03 4.77
N SER A 98 11.50 -12.77 5.20
CA SER A 98 12.47 -11.92 4.47
C SER A 98 12.65 -12.35 3.01
N ASP A 99 12.57 -13.65 2.75
CA ASP A 99 12.84 -14.23 1.45
C ASP A 99 11.73 -13.91 0.43
N PHE A 100 10.45 -14.00 0.85
CA PHE A 100 9.31 -13.55 0.05
C PHE A 100 9.40 -12.06 -0.26
N MET A 101 9.79 -11.24 0.74
CA MET A 101 9.94 -9.81 0.53
C MET A 101 11.05 -9.44 -0.46
N LEU A 102 12.13 -10.22 -0.46
CA LEU A 102 13.27 -10.01 -1.35
C LEU A 102 12.92 -10.32 -2.80
N GLU A 103 12.11 -11.34 -3.07
CA GLU A 103 11.67 -11.71 -4.43
C GLU A 103 11.10 -10.50 -5.18
N TYR A 104 10.22 -9.73 -4.54
CA TYR A 104 9.58 -8.56 -5.17
C TYR A 104 10.41 -7.27 -5.14
N ILE A 105 11.61 -7.27 -4.54
CA ILE A 105 12.53 -6.13 -4.52
C ILE A 105 13.75 -6.35 -5.42
N VAL A 106 14.19 -7.61 -5.55
CA VAL A 106 15.36 -7.97 -6.36
C VAL A 106 15.14 -7.52 -7.81
N GLY A 107 16.19 -6.98 -8.43
CA GLY A 107 16.13 -6.43 -9.79
C GLY A 107 15.63 -4.98 -9.88
N ASP A 108 14.96 -4.44 -8.84
CA ASP A 108 14.48 -3.05 -8.87
C ASP A 108 15.62 -2.03 -8.61
N PRO A 109 15.96 -1.19 -9.60
CA PRO A 109 17.05 -0.21 -9.48
C PRO A 109 16.88 0.77 -8.31
N ARG A 110 15.63 1.02 -7.88
CA ARG A 110 15.28 1.94 -6.79
C ARG A 110 15.80 1.46 -5.44
N PHE A 111 16.23 0.19 -5.34
CA PHE A 111 16.63 -0.46 -4.09
C PHE A 111 18.03 -1.09 -4.13
N LYS A 112 18.82 -0.88 -5.19
CA LYS A 112 20.17 -1.48 -5.40
C LYS A 112 21.16 -1.30 -4.25
N ASN A 113 21.11 -0.15 -3.56
CA ASN A 113 22.09 0.21 -2.53
C ASN A 113 21.66 -0.16 -1.10
N VAL A 114 20.55 -0.87 -0.92
CA VAL A 114 20.01 -1.12 0.42
C VAL A 114 20.57 -2.42 1.00
N LYS A 115 21.00 -2.36 2.27
CA LYS A 115 21.46 -3.54 3.01
C LYS A 115 20.33 -4.56 3.11
N ARG A 116 20.58 -5.80 2.71
CA ARG A 116 19.62 -6.93 2.75
C ARG A 116 19.38 -7.48 4.17
N ARG A 117 19.28 -6.60 5.17
CA ARG A 117 18.95 -7.00 6.55
C ARG A 117 17.44 -6.90 6.76
N HIS A 118 16.85 -7.88 7.44
CA HIS A 118 15.40 -7.98 7.71
C HIS A 118 14.74 -6.64 8.11
N ARG A 119 15.32 -5.94 9.11
CA ARG A 119 14.79 -4.68 9.64
C ARG A 119 14.79 -3.51 8.65
N SER A 120 15.61 -3.53 7.60
CA SER A 120 15.58 -2.51 6.56
C SER A 120 14.61 -2.83 5.42
N LEU A 121 14.12 -4.06 5.29
CA LEU A 121 13.19 -4.47 4.21
C LEU A 121 11.78 -3.88 4.40
N ILE A 122 11.29 -3.80 5.63
CA ILE A 122 9.91 -3.36 5.89
C ILE A 122 9.68 -1.88 5.50
N PRO A 123 10.55 -0.92 5.88
CA PRO A 123 10.45 0.44 5.35
C PRO A 123 10.62 0.52 3.83
N MET A 124 11.36 -0.41 3.22
CA MET A 124 11.50 -0.45 1.77
C MET A 124 10.21 -0.91 1.08
N TRP A 125 9.48 -1.87 1.67
CA TRP A 125 8.18 -2.31 1.16
C TRP A 125 7.17 -1.17 1.14
N ALA A 126 7.04 -0.44 2.24
CA ALA A 126 6.21 0.76 2.29
C ALA A 126 6.63 1.80 1.24
N MET A 127 7.94 2.01 1.06
CA MET A 127 8.48 2.93 0.05
C MET A 127 8.22 2.43 -1.38
N LYS A 128 8.26 1.12 -1.59
CA LYS A 128 7.96 0.51 -2.88
C LYS A 128 6.50 0.72 -3.23
N GLU A 129 5.57 0.45 -2.32
CA GLU A 129 4.15 0.70 -2.54
C GLU A 129 3.88 2.18 -2.81
N TYR A 130 4.46 3.08 -2.01
CA TYR A 130 4.36 4.52 -2.23
C TYR A 130 4.77 4.91 -3.66
N LYS A 131 5.94 4.44 -4.13
CA LYS A 131 6.44 4.73 -5.47
C LYS A 131 5.64 4.04 -6.59
N ASN A 132 5.10 2.86 -6.33
CA ASN A 132 4.26 2.15 -7.30
C ASN A 132 2.91 2.85 -7.48
N LEU A 133 2.28 3.30 -6.40
CA LEU A 133 1.07 4.12 -6.45
C LEU A 133 1.30 5.42 -7.23
N GLN A 134 2.46 6.08 -7.06
CA GLN A 134 2.81 7.26 -7.86
C GLN A 134 2.83 6.94 -9.37
N ARG A 135 3.51 5.85 -9.77
CA ARG A 135 3.59 5.46 -11.19
C ARG A 135 2.24 5.08 -11.77
N PHE A 136 1.38 4.39 -11.00
CA PHE A 136 0.03 4.08 -11.44
C PHE A 136 -0.82 5.33 -11.65
N GLN A 137 -0.78 6.27 -10.71
CA GLN A 137 -1.46 7.56 -10.85
C GLN A 137 -0.97 8.34 -12.08
N GLU A 138 0.35 8.45 -12.26
CA GLU A 138 0.96 9.13 -13.42
C GLU A 138 0.58 8.47 -14.76
N ALA A 139 0.36 7.16 -14.77
CA ALA A 139 -0.06 6.39 -15.93
C ALA A 139 -1.58 6.45 -16.22
N GLY A 140 -2.37 7.02 -15.31
CA GLY A 140 -3.83 7.06 -15.38
C GLY A 140 -4.52 5.77 -14.90
N VAL A 141 -3.79 4.88 -14.22
CA VAL A 141 -4.38 3.70 -13.57
C VAL A 141 -5.08 4.15 -12.28
N ARG A 142 -6.36 3.80 -12.12
CA ARG A 142 -7.12 4.09 -10.89
C ARG A 142 -6.56 3.28 -9.72
N ALA A 143 -5.82 3.95 -8.84
CA ALA A 143 -5.27 3.42 -7.59
C ALA A 143 -5.27 4.53 -6.53
N PRO A 144 -5.17 4.26 -5.22
CA PRO A 144 -5.11 5.30 -4.20
C PRO A 144 -3.97 6.30 -4.43
N ARG A 145 -4.26 7.60 -4.40
CA ARG A 145 -3.20 8.62 -4.44
C ARG A 145 -2.32 8.51 -3.19
N PRO A 146 -0.99 8.34 -3.32
CA PRO A 146 -0.10 8.32 -2.18
C PRO A 146 0.05 9.74 -1.62
N ILE A 147 -0.11 9.90 -0.30
CA ILE A 147 -0.07 11.21 0.37
C ILE A 147 1.28 11.40 1.04
N ALA A 148 1.69 10.44 1.86
CA ALA A 148 2.98 10.51 2.52
C ALA A 148 3.46 9.15 2.98
N ILE A 149 4.77 9.06 3.23
CA ILE A 149 5.37 7.90 3.87
C ILE A 149 6.23 8.33 5.05
N GLN A 150 6.23 7.51 6.10
CA GLN A 150 7.15 7.62 7.23
C GLN A 150 7.53 6.22 7.70
N ARG A 151 8.78 5.80 7.41
CA ARG A 151 9.30 4.47 7.76
C ARG A 151 8.43 3.36 7.13
N ASN A 152 7.67 2.62 7.93
CA ASN A 152 6.79 1.52 7.54
C ASN A 152 5.30 1.91 7.57
N VAL A 153 5.01 3.21 7.63
CA VAL A 153 3.66 3.78 7.62
C VAL A 153 3.47 4.53 6.31
N LEU A 154 2.51 4.09 5.51
CA LEU A 154 2.05 4.71 4.27
C LEU A 154 0.70 5.37 4.51
N VAL A 155 0.60 6.68 4.22
CA VAL A 155 -0.65 7.43 4.19
C VAL A 155 -1.04 7.62 2.73
N MET A 156 -2.25 7.23 2.37
CA MET A 156 -2.79 7.30 1.02
C MET A 156 -4.27 7.70 1.04
N GLU A 157 -4.79 8.03 -0.13
CA GLU A 157 -6.20 8.31 -0.36
C GLU A 157 -7.09 7.20 0.21
N PHE A 158 -8.18 7.60 0.86
CA PHE A 158 -9.21 6.70 1.31
C PHE A 158 -10.22 6.47 0.18
N ILE A 159 -10.34 5.22 -0.27
CA ILE A 159 -11.31 4.83 -1.30
C ILE A 159 -12.61 4.43 -0.56
N GLY A 160 -13.66 5.23 -0.72
CA GLY A 160 -14.93 5.07 -0.01
C GLY A 160 -15.63 6.39 0.26
N ASN A 161 -16.54 6.43 1.24
CA ASN A 161 -17.12 7.67 1.73
C ASN A 161 -16.13 8.34 2.70
N VAL A 162 -15.48 9.41 2.25
CA VAL A 162 -14.44 10.10 3.03
C VAL A 162 -14.99 10.85 4.25
N ASP A 163 -16.24 11.28 4.21
CA ASP A 163 -16.91 12.02 5.28
C ASP A 163 -17.38 11.08 6.39
N GLU A 164 -18.01 9.97 6.01
CA GLU A 164 -18.50 8.97 6.96
C GLU A 164 -17.40 7.99 7.41
N GLY A 165 -16.29 7.92 6.68
CA GLY A 165 -15.21 6.98 6.97
C GLY A 165 -15.51 5.53 6.61
N VAL A 166 -16.44 5.31 5.68
CA VAL A 166 -16.88 3.99 5.24
C VAL A 166 -16.07 3.55 4.01
N PRO A 167 -15.26 2.49 4.09
CA PRO A 167 -14.43 2.06 2.97
C PRO A 167 -15.29 1.51 1.83
N ALA A 168 -14.82 1.68 0.60
CA ALA A 168 -15.41 1.02 -0.55
C ALA A 168 -15.36 -0.52 -0.37
N PRO A 169 -16.37 -1.25 -0.84
CA PRO A 169 -16.34 -2.71 -0.82
C PRO A 169 -15.30 -3.26 -1.81
N LEU A 170 -14.77 -4.44 -1.51
CA LEU A 170 -14.00 -5.24 -2.47
C LEU A 170 -14.88 -5.67 -3.66
N LEU A 171 -14.31 -5.76 -4.85
CA LEU A 171 -14.99 -6.20 -6.08
C LEU A 171 -15.72 -7.53 -5.86
N LYS A 172 -15.08 -8.48 -5.17
CA LYS A 172 -15.66 -9.78 -4.81
C LYS A 172 -17.01 -9.71 -4.08
N ASN A 173 -17.25 -8.61 -3.36
CA ASN A 173 -18.42 -8.39 -2.51
C ASN A 173 -19.48 -7.50 -3.20
N VAL A 174 -19.28 -7.16 -4.48
CA VAL A 174 -20.15 -6.24 -5.22
C VAL A 174 -20.92 -7.00 -6.28
N ARG A 175 -22.20 -6.68 -6.41
CA ARG A 175 -22.98 -7.04 -7.60
C ARG A 175 -22.60 -6.07 -8.72
N ILE A 176 -21.72 -6.51 -9.61
CA ILE A 176 -21.22 -5.69 -10.72
C ILE A 176 -22.38 -5.40 -11.70
N PRO A 177 -22.72 -4.12 -11.97
CA PRO A 177 -23.83 -3.76 -12.86
C PRO A 177 -23.62 -4.23 -14.31
N SER A 178 -22.42 -3.97 -14.83
CA SER A 178 -22.01 -4.36 -16.19
C SER A 178 -20.73 -5.19 -16.13
N PRO A 179 -20.83 -6.53 -15.92
CA PRO A 179 -19.65 -7.38 -15.78
C PRO A 179 -18.70 -7.34 -16.98
N ALA A 180 -19.23 -7.33 -18.21
CA ALA A 180 -18.42 -7.26 -19.43
C ALA A 180 -17.66 -5.93 -19.54
N GLU A 181 -18.34 -4.79 -19.38
CA GLU A 181 -17.71 -3.46 -19.42
C GLU A 181 -16.66 -3.30 -18.30
N THR A 182 -16.93 -3.86 -17.12
CA THR A 182 -15.98 -3.84 -15.99
C THR A 182 -14.75 -4.70 -16.28
N PHE A 183 -14.93 -5.85 -16.92
CA PHE A 183 -13.81 -6.68 -17.37
C PHE A 183 -12.92 -5.90 -18.34
N ASP A 184 -13.51 -5.26 -19.35
CA ASP A 184 -12.78 -4.44 -20.32
C ASP A 184 -12.05 -3.27 -19.65
N GLU A 185 -12.68 -2.60 -18.68
CA GLU A 185 -12.05 -1.53 -17.89
C GLU A 185 -10.83 -2.05 -17.12
N ILE A 186 -10.94 -3.21 -16.46
CA ILE A 186 -9.83 -3.83 -15.73
C ILE A 186 -8.70 -4.23 -16.68
N ILE A 187 -9.00 -4.84 -17.84
CA ILE A 187 -7.99 -5.17 -18.85
C ILE A 187 -7.29 -3.89 -19.36
N GLY A 188 -8.05 -2.82 -19.60
CA GLY A 188 -7.48 -1.51 -19.96
C GLY A 188 -6.57 -0.92 -18.87
N MET A 189 -6.93 -1.08 -17.59
CA MET A 189 -6.08 -0.69 -16.47
C MET A 189 -4.78 -1.51 -16.40
N ILE A 190 -4.84 -2.82 -16.70
CA ILE A 190 -3.65 -3.68 -16.78
C ILE A 190 -2.75 -3.26 -17.94
N ASP A 191 -3.32 -2.92 -19.10
CA ASP A 191 -2.57 -2.40 -20.25
C ASP A 191 -1.85 -1.08 -19.91
N LEU A 192 -2.55 -0.12 -19.28
CA LEU A 192 -1.96 1.12 -18.81
C LEU A 192 -0.85 0.89 -17.76
N ALA A 193 -1.07 -0.03 -16.82
CA ALA A 193 -0.08 -0.43 -15.84
C ALA A 193 1.20 -0.96 -16.52
N TYR A 194 1.05 -1.84 -17.51
CA TYR A 194 2.18 -2.43 -18.23
C TYR A 194 2.90 -1.40 -19.11
N LYS A 195 2.18 -0.77 -20.05
CA LYS A 195 2.76 0.07 -21.10
C LYS A 195 3.18 1.45 -20.61
N LYS A 196 2.40 2.08 -19.73
CA LYS A 196 2.66 3.46 -19.26
C LYS A 196 3.33 3.48 -17.89
N ALA A 197 2.81 2.72 -16.92
CA ALA A 197 3.43 2.71 -15.58
C ALA A 197 4.73 1.87 -15.56
N GLY A 198 4.94 0.99 -16.53
CA GLY A 198 6.08 0.07 -16.56
C GLY A 198 6.08 -0.86 -15.35
N LEU A 199 4.88 -1.33 -14.96
CA LEU A 199 4.64 -2.19 -13.80
C LEU A 199 3.69 -3.34 -14.15
N VAL A 200 3.91 -4.48 -13.51
CA VAL A 200 2.94 -5.59 -13.43
C VAL A 200 2.45 -5.65 -11.99
N HIS A 201 1.14 -5.77 -11.76
CA HIS A 201 0.58 -5.77 -10.40
C HIS A 201 1.13 -6.94 -9.58
N ALA A 202 1.25 -8.11 -10.23
CA ALA A 202 1.83 -9.34 -9.72
C ALA A 202 1.07 -10.00 -8.56
N ASP A 203 -0.16 -9.60 -8.28
CA ASP A 203 -1.07 -10.28 -7.34
C ASP A 203 -2.52 -9.81 -7.57
N LEU A 204 -2.89 -9.55 -8.81
CA LEU A 204 -4.19 -8.96 -9.11
C LEU A 204 -5.28 -10.04 -9.06
N SER A 205 -6.36 -9.73 -8.34
CA SER A 205 -7.57 -10.56 -8.21
C SER A 205 -8.73 -9.68 -7.71
N GLU A 206 -9.93 -10.25 -7.62
CA GLU A 206 -11.11 -9.59 -7.05
C GLU A 206 -10.97 -9.19 -5.57
N TYR A 207 -9.93 -9.69 -4.89
CA TYR A 207 -9.57 -9.37 -3.50
C TYR A 207 -8.70 -8.11 -3.38
N ASN A 208 -8.07 -7.67 -4.47
CA ASN A 208 -7.17 -6.52 -4.52
C ASN A 208 -7.73 -5.40 -5.40
N ILE A 209 -9.04 -5.40 -5.63
CA ILE A 209 -9.78 -4.37 -6.35
C ILE A 209 -10.91 -3.87 -5.45
N LEU A 210 -10.97 -2.57 -5.21
CA LEU A 210 -12.12 -1.91 -4.58
C LEU A 210 -13.10 -1.40 -5.64
N TRP A 211 -14.35 -1.21 -5.24
CA TRP A 211 -15.40 -0.66 -6.11
C TRP A 211 -15.87 0.70 -5.63
N GLN A 212 -15.53 1.75 -6.38
CA GLN A 212 -16.01 3.12 -6.13
C GLN A 212 -16.33 3.76 -7.48
N ASN A 213 -17.57 3.57 -7.94
CA ASN A 213 -18.00 3.95 -9.30
C ASN A 213 -17.03 3.37 -10.35
N GLY A 214 -16.76 2.06 -10.26
CA GLY A 214 -15.75 1.35 -11.05
C GLY A 214 -14.58 0.80 -10.21
N PRO A 215 -13.71 0.00 -10.83
CA PRO A 215 -12.57 -0.67 -10.22
C PRO A 215 -11.47 0.31 -9.79
N VAL A 216 -10.87 0.04 -8.64
CA VAL A 216 -9.68 0.74 -8.12
C VAL A 216 -8.68 -0.31 -7.62
N PHE A 217 -7.48 -0.34 -8.20
CA PHE A 217 -6.43 -1.27 -7.80
C PHE A 217 -5.83 -0.86 -6.45
N ILE A 218 -5.67 -1.83 -5.55
CA ILE A 218 -5.03 -1.64 -4.24
C ILE A 218 -3.98 -2.72 -4.00
N ASP A 219 -3.19 -2.55 -2.94
CA ASP A 219 -2.15 -3.51 -2.53
C ASP A 219 -1.03 -3.72 -3.56
N VAL A 220 -0.46 -2.62 -4.03
CA VAL A 220 0.53 -2.60 -5.11
C VAL A 220 1.97 -2.77 -4.60
N SER A 221 2.13 -3.28 -3.37
CA SER A 221 3.44 -3.52 -2.77
C SER A 221 4.20 -4.67 -3.44
N GLN A 222 3.48 -5.64 -3.99
CA GLN A 222 4.06 -6.77 -4.71
C GLN A 222 4.37 -6.45 -6.18
N SER A 223 3.86 -5.34 -6.71
CA SER A 223 4.05 -5.00 -8.13
C SER A 223 5.51 -4.87 -8.54
N VAL A 224 5.86 -5.49 -9.66
CA VAL A 224 7.23 -5.56 -10.18
C VAL A 224 7.37 -4.71 -11.44
N LEU A 225 8.61 -4.34 -11.78
CA LEU A 225 8.91 -3.68 -13.04
C LEU A 225 8.72 -4.66 -14.21
N VAL A 226 8.34 -4.17 -15.39
CA VAL A 226 8.16 -5.00 -16.60
C VAL A 226 9.44 -5.71 -17.06
N ASN A 227 10.61 -5.22 -16.65
CA ASN A 227 11.91 -5.86 -16.93
C ASN A 227 12.34 -6.89 -15.87
N HIS A 228 11.48 -7.17 -14.88
CA HIS A 228 11.72 -8.23 -13.91
C HIS A 228 11.68 -9.60 -14.59
N GLU A 229 12.55 -10.53 -14.20
CA GLU A 229 12.66 -11.86 -14.83
C GLU A 229 11.34 -12.63 -14.88
N ASN A 230 10.49 -12.46 -13.86
CA ASN A 230 9.18 -13.10 -13.74
C ASN A 230 8.00 -12.18 -14.14
N ALA A 231 8.24 -10.99 -14.71
CA ALA A 231 7.18 -10.02 -14.99
C ALA A 231 6.06 -10.59 -15.88
N GLU A 232 6.43 -11.25 -16.98
CA GLU A 232 5.49 -11.87 -17.91
C GLU A 232 4.70 -13.01 -17.27
N ARG A 233 5.34 -13.83 -16.43
CA ARG A 233 4.67 -14.90 -15.68
C ARG A 233 3.64 -14.34 -14.70
N TYR A 234 3.97 -13.26 -14.00
CA TYR A 234 3.04 -12.61 -13.08
C TYR A 234 1.89 -11.93 -13.83
N LEU A 235 2.17 -11.29 -14.97
CA LEU A 235 1.13 -10.69 -15.82
C LEU A 235 0.14 -11.76 -16.30
N TYR A 236 0.64 -12.89 -16.78
CA TYR A 236 -0.21 -14.01 -17.19
C TYR A 236 -1.11 -14.50 -16.05
N ARG A 237 -0.56 -14.66 -14.84
CA ARG A 237 -1.33 -15.05 -13.66
C ARG A 237 -2.41 -14.03 -13.30
N ASP A 238 -2.08 -12.74 -13.33
CA ASP A 238 -3.04 -11.66 -13.07
C ASP A 238 -4.20 -11.73 -14.08
N LEU A 239 -3.89 -11.94 -15.36
CA LEU A 239 -4.89 -12.10 -16.42
C LEU A 239 -5.74 -13.38 -16.23
N GLU A 240 -5.14 -14.51 -15.87
CA GLU A 240 -5.87 -15.75 -15.55
C GLU A 240 -6.85 -15.54 -14.40
N ASN A 241 -6.42 -14.90 -13.31
CA ASN A 241 -7.26 -14.64 -12.14
C ASN A 241 -8.49 -13.78 -12.52
N ILE A 242 -8.27 -12.67 -13.22
CA ILE A 242 -9.34 -11.77 -13.64
C ILE A 242 -10.28 -12.46 -14.62
N THR A 243 -9.75 -13.12 -15.64
CA THR A 243 -10.54 -13.87 -16.63
C THR A 243 -11.41 -14.92 -15.94
N ALA A 244 -10.83 -15.73 -15.05
CA ALA A 244 -11.57 -16.77 -14.32
C ALA A 244 -12.66 -16.20 -13.40
N TYR A 245 -12.43 -15.05 -12.79
CA TYR A 245 -13.44 -14.37 -11.97
C TYR A 245 -14.64 -13.91 -12.82
N PHE A 246 -14.40 -13.25 -13.95
CA PHE A 246 -15.47 -12.74 -14.82
C PHE A 246 -16.20 -13.84 -15.60
N GLN A 247 -15.53 -14.94 -15.95
CA GLN A 247 -16.19 -16.12 -16.51
C GLN A 247 -17.24 -16.71 -15.56
N LYS A 248 -16.97 -16.74 -14.24
CA LYS A 248 -17.95 -17.17 -13.22
C LYS A 248 -19.17 -16.24 -13.15
N LEU A 249 -19.03 -15.00 -13.61
CA LEU A 249 -20.11 -14.02 -13.71
C LEU A 249 -20.84 -14.08 -15.07
N GLY A 250 -20.50 -15.03 -15.94
CA GLY A 250 -21.13 -15.22 -17.25
C GLY A 250 -20.58 -14.31 -18.35
N VAL A 251 -19.43 -13.68 -18.15
CA VAL A 251 -18.76 -12.90 -19.20
C VAL A 251 -18.03 -13.84 -20.15
N GLU A 252 -18.24 -13.66 -21.46
CA GLU A 252 -17.40 -14.27 -22.48
C GLU A 252 -16.06 -13.53 -22.52
N THR A 253 -14.98 -14.20 -22.14
CA THR A 253 -13.65 -13.62 -22.04
C THR A 253 -12.72 -14.23 -23.09
N GLU A 254 -11.79 -13.44 -23.62
CA GLU A 254 -10.71 -13.92 -24.47
C GLU A 254 -9.68 -14.76 -23.69
N ASP A 255 -8.90 -15.61 -24.37
CA ASP A 255 -7.81 -16.38 -23.76
C ASP A 255 -6.77 -15.43 -23.12
N PRO A 256 -6.39 -15.62 -21.83
CA PRO A 256 -5.36 -14.83 -21.17
C PRO A 256 -4.05 -14.69 -21.96
N LYS A 257 -3.66 -15.71 -22.74
CA LYS A 257 -2.48 -15.66 -23.63
C LYS A 257 -2.64 -14.67 -24.76
N VAL A 258 -3.84 -14.57 -25.34
CA VAL A 258 -4.15 -13.63 -26.42
C VAL A 258 -4.16 -12.20 -25.86
N ILE A 259 -4.80 -11.99 -24.71
CA ILE A 259 -4.79 -10.69 -24.01
C ILE A 259 -3.36 -10.28 -23.66
N MET A 260 -2.58 -11.19 -23.08
CA MET A 260 -1.18 -10.94 -22.75
C MET A 260 -0.37 -10.54 -23.98
N LYS A 261 -0.52 -11.27 -25.09
CA LYS A 261 0.15 -10.96 -26.36
C LYS A 261 -0.15 -9.53 -26.81
N TYR A 262 -1.39 -9.09 -26.72
CA TYR A 262 -1.79 -7.72 -27.04
C TYR A 262 -1.13 -6.66 -26.12
N ILE A 263 -1.04 -6.94 -24.81
CA ILE A 263 -0.45 -6.03 -23.83
C ILE A 263 1.08 -5.94 -23.97
N VAL A 264 1.76 -7.06 -24.21
CA VAL A 264 3.24 -7.05 -24.33
C VAL A 264 3.73 -6.56 -25.69
N THR A 265 2.88 -6.61 -26.72
CA THR A 265 3.22 -6.07 -28.04
C THR A 265 3.23 -4.55 -27.97
N PRO A 266 4.35 -3.89 -28.36
CA PRO A 266 4.38 -2.43 -28.48
C PRO A 266 3.27 -1.99 -29.43
N GLY A 267 2.40 -1.07 -29.00
CA GLY A 267 1.50 -0.43 -29.95
C GLY A 267 2.32 0.32 -30.97
N GLU A 268 1.96 0.25 -32.26
CA GLU A 268 2.41 1.22 -33.25
C GLU A 268 1.95 2.60 -32.73
N ALA A 269 2.91 3.39 -32.25
CA ALA A 269 2.68 4.75 -31.76
C ALA A 269 2.50 5.71 -32.93
#